data_AF-A0A2P5L8T5-F1
#
_entry.id   AF-A0A2P5L8T5-F1
#
_cell.length_a   1.000
_cell.length_b   1.000
_cell.length_c   1.000
_cell.angle_alpha   90.00
_cell.angle_beta   90.00
_cell.angle_gamma   90.00
#
_symmetry.space_group_name_H-M   'P 1'
#
loop_
_entity.id
_entity.type
_entity.pdbx_description
1 polymer ?
#
loop_
_entity_poly.entity_id
_entity_poly.type
_entity_poly.pdbx_seq_one_letter_code
_entity_poly.pdbx_strand_id
1 'polypeptide(L)'
;MSVKILHWVGMLLIHLLIVLLRYPLSIVAVAFFTTPDGKRLTEPFLWLDTLDADLTGDAGWRAHLNGADPMAFWSRIRWLWRNGGNATNYQTLGAPYQGGWASAKKPRPYPSLTMPAFYRRPDGYWLLRTYIVLPRGWYLEVFWGWNLFYGVYDRCKFVFTTRVRRDIW
;
A
#
# COMPACT_ATOMS: atom_id res chain seq x y z
N MET A 1 -12.19 -15.41 18.21
CA MET A 1 -11.51 -14.46 17.29
C MET A 1 -10.03 -14.77 17.27
N SER A 2 -9.36 -14.83 16.10
CA SER A 2 -7.93 -15.20 16.06
C SER A 2 -7.06 -14.08 16.64
N VAL A 3 -6.01 -14.41 17.40
CA VAL A 3 -5.03 -13.44 17.95
C VAL A 3 -4.46 -12.51 16.87
N LYS A 4 -4.29 -13.01 15.64
CA LYS A 4 -3.78 -12.22 14.51
C LYS A 4 -4.80 -11.22 13.96
N ILE A 5 -6.11 -11.44 14.15
CA ILE A 5 -7.13 -10.43 13.80
C ILE A 5 -7.06 -9.28 14.80
N LEU A 6 -6.98 -9.56 16.10
CA LEU A 6 -6.79 -8.52 17.12
C LEU A 6 -5.51 -7.73 16.89
N HIS A 7 -4.41 -8.41 16.60
CA HIS A 7 -3.14 -7.78 16.26
C HIS A 7 -3.26 -6.87 15.03
N TRP A 8 -3.97 -7.32 13.99
CA TRP A 8 -4.23 -6.50 12.81
C TRP A 8 -5.02 -5.23 13.14
N VAL A 9 -6.05 -5.32 14.00
CA VAL A 9 -6.83 -4.15 14.44
C VAL A 9 -5.97 -3.18 15.24
N GLY A 10 -5.07 -3.66 16.11
CA GLY A 10 -4.11 -2.79 16.79
C GLY A 10 -3.19 -2.06 15.81
N MET A 11 -2.65 -2.79 14.82
CA MET A 11 -1.82 -2.21 13.75
C MET A 11 -2.60 -1.26 12.83
N LEU A 12 -3.91 -1.45 12.67
CA LEU A 12 -4.76 -0.56 11.88
C LEU A 12 -4.75 0.86 12.45
N LEU A 13 -4.77 1.02 13.77
CA LEU A 13 -4.68 2.35 14.39
C LEU A 13 -3.38 3.06 14.02
N ILE A 14 -2.25 2.33 14.03
CA ILE A 14 -0.94 2.85 13.64
C ILE A 14 -0.95 3.20 12.14
N HIS A 15 -1.51 2.32 11.29
CA HIS A 15 -1.64 2.57 9.86
C HIS A 15 -2.47 3.82 9.56
N LEU A 16 -3.61 4.00 10.23
CA LEU A 16 -4.47 5.17 10.06
C LEU A 16 -3.74 6.45 10.51
N LEU A 17 -2.97 6.37 11.61
CA LEU A 17 -2.13 7.48 12.05
C LEU A 17 -1.07 7.86 11.00
N ILE A 18 -0.37 6.87 10.43
CA ILE A 18 0.57 7.07 9.32
C ILE A 18 -0.10 7.75 8.13
N VAL A 19 -1.29 7.26 7.73
CA VAL A 19 -2.06 7.81 6.60
C VAL A 19 -2.54 9.23 6.88
N LEU A 20 -2.89 9.56 8.12
CA LEU A 20 -3.26 10.92 8.50
C LEU A 20 -2.03 11.84 8.49
N LEU A 21 -0.96 11.44 9.19
CA LEU A 21 0.23 12.25 9.41
C LEU A 21 1.02 12.49 8.12
N ARG A 22 1.03 11.55 7.17
CA ARG A 22 1.78 11.73 5.91
C ARG A 22 1.35 12.98 5.16
N TYR A 23 0.09 13.42 5.22
CA TYR A 23 -0.37 14.56 4.43
C TYR A 23 0.35 15.86 4.82
N PRO A 24 0.23 16.35 6.08
CA PRO A 24 0.96 17.54 6.51
C PRO A 24 2.47 17.30 6.57
N LEU A 25 2.92 16.12 7.01
CA LEU A 25 4.35 15.87 7.19
C LEU A 25 5.11 15.74 5.87
N SER A 26 4.47 15.34 4.76
CA SER A 26 5.13 15.31 3.44
C SER A 26 5.59 16.70 3.00
N ILE A 27 4.82 17.75 3.33
CA ILE A 27 5.18 19.13 2.97
C ILE A 27 6.45 19.53 3.73
N VAL A 28 6.47 19.32 5.04
CA VAL A 28 7.61 19.62 5.91
C VAL A 28 8.84 18.79 5.50
N ALA A 29 8.64 17.49 5.27
CA ALA A 29 9.70 16.56 4.90
C ALA A 29 10.36 16.94 3.57
N VAL A 30 9.57 17.26 2.54
CA VAL A 30 10.11 17.64 1.22
C VAL A 30 10.76 19.03 1.24
N ALA A 31 10.27 19.95 2.07
CA ALA A 31 10.80 21.31 2.15
C ALA A 31 12.15 21.39 2.87
N PHE A 32 12.33 20.59 3.93
CA PHE A 32 13.45 20.78 4.86
C PHE A 32 14.31 19.53 5.09
N PHE A 33 13.82 18.35 4.73
CA PHE A 33 14.45 17.06 5.07
C PHE A 33 14.60 16.18 3.84
N THR A 34 15.20 16.73 2.78
CA THR A 34 15.60 15.98 1.60
C THR A 34 17.11 16.01 1.42
N THR A 35 17.64 14.97 0.79
CA THR A 35 19.04 14.93 0.33
C THR A 35 19.35 16.10 -0.62
N PRO A 36 20.63 16.47 -0.81
CA PRO A 36 21.00 17.58 -1.71
C PRO A 36 20.50 17.43 -3.15
N ASP A 37 20.38 16.19 -3.64
CA ASP A 37 19.81 15.88 -4.96
C ASP A 37 18.27 15.88 -4.97
N GLY A 38 17.63 16.08 -3.80
CA GLY A 38 16.19 16.14 -3.61
C GLY A 38 15.45 14.81 -3.79
N LYS A 39 16.17 13.69 -3.98
CA LYS A 39 15.58 12.40 -4.34
C LYS A 39 15.17 11.56 -3.14
N ARG A 40 15.75 11.76 -1.97
CA ARG A 40 15.45 10.97 -0.77
C ARG A 40 15.10 11.87 0.39
N LEU A 41 14.34 11.33 1.33
CA LEU A 41 14.14 11.97 2.63
C LEU A 41 15.37 11.75 3.51
N THR A 42 15.55 12.63 4.49
CA THR A 42 16.52 12.46 5.58
C THR A 42 15.80 12.31 6.91
N GLU A 43 16.54 11.97 7.96
CA GLU A 43 16.00 11.90 9.33
C GLU A 43 15.36 13.25 9.72
N PRO A 44 14.22 13.24 10.44
CA PRO A 44 13.52 12.09 11.05
C PRO A 44 12.43 11.45 10.17
N PHE A 45 12.36 11.79 8.88
CA PHE A 45 11.24 11.42 7.99
C PHE A 45 11.50 10.17 7.14
N LEU A 46 12.54 9.39 7.41
CA LEU A 46 12.84 8.17 6.64
C LEU A 46 11.69 7.15 6.66
N TRP A 47 10.89 7.11 7.73
CA TRP A 47 9.71 6.25 7.81
C TRP A 47 8.63 6.57 6.77
N LEU A 48 8.63 7.79 6.22
CA LEU A 48 7.73 8.27 5.19
C LEU A 48 8.21 7.88 3.78
N ASP A 49 9.45 7.42 3.63
CA ASP A 49 10.03 7.05 2.34
C ASP A 49 9.35 5.82 1.71
N THR A 50 9.64 5.60 0.43
CA THR A 50 9.13 4.51 -0.39
C THR A 50 10.19 3.44 -0.63
N LEU A 51 9.78 2.16 -0.60
CA LEU A 51 10.69 1.02 -0.77
C LEU A 51 11.10 0.76 -2.22
N ASP A 52 10.25 1.19 -3.15
CA ASP A 52 10.23 0.81 -4.55
C ASP A 52 10.62 1.96 -5.50
N ALA A 53 10.68 3.19 -4.99
CA ALA A 53 11.16 4.34 -5.74
C ALA A 53 11.77 5.39 -4.79
N ASP A 54 12.45 6.37 -5.38
CA ASP A 54 12.82 7.61 -4.71
C ASP A 54 11.65 8.62 -4.79
N LEU A 55 11.86 9.87 -4.39
CA LEU A 55 10.83 10.92 -4.40
C LEU A 55 10.34 11.30 -5.80
N THR A 56 11.03 10.90 -6.87
CA THR A 56 10.54 11.07 -8.25
C THR A 56 9.44 10.07 -8.63
N GLY A 57 9.29 9.02 -7.80
CA GLY A 57 8.30 7.98 -7.93
C GLY A 57 8.58 6.96 -9.04
N ASP A 58 7.75 5.92 -9.07
CA ASP A 58 7.87 4.84 -10.04
C ASP A 58 7.49 5.28 -11.47
N ALA A 59 7.69 4.39 -12.45
CA ALA A 59 7.34 4.68 -13.85
C ALA A 59 5.85 4.95 -14.07
N GLY A 60 4.98 4.26 -13.32
CA GLY A 60 3.53 4.45 -13.39
C GLY A 60 3.12 5.82 -12.87
N TRP A 61 3.71 6.27 -11.76
CA TRP A 61 3.49 7.61 -11.23
C TRP A 61 3.97 8.69 -12.17
N ARG A 62 5.16 8.55 -12.75
CA ARG A 62 5.70 9.52 -13.70
C ARG A 62 4.80 9.67 -14.93
N ALA A 63 4.15 8.59 -15.38
CA ALA A 63 3.14 8.68 -16.44
C ALA A 63 1.89 9.48 -16.03
N HIS A 64 1.50 9.47 -14.75
CA HIS A 64 0.36 10.26 -14.24
C HIS A 64 0.65 11.75 -14.07
N LEU A 65 1.92 12.17 -14.12
CA LEU A 65 2.30 13.57 -14.01
C LEU A 65 1.97 14.38 -15.28
N ASN A 66 1.61 13.73 -16.39
CA ASN A 66 1.22 14.36 -17.66
C ASN A 66 2.23 15.44 -18.12
N GLY A 67 3.52 15.11 -18.09
CA GLY A 67 4.61 16.01 -18.49
C GLY A 67 5.10 16.96 -17.39
N ALA A 68 4.47 16.98 -16.21
CA ALA A 68 5.00 17.72 -15.08
C ALA A 68 6.31 17.10 -14.57
N ASP A 69 7.24 17.95 -14.13
CA ASP A 69 8.53 17.52 -13.60
C ASP A 69 8.36 16.67 -12.33
N PRO A 70 8.87 15.43 -12.30
CA PRO A 70 8.88 14.58 -11.11
C PRO A 70 9.66 15.18 -9.93
N MET A 71 10.68 16.00 -10.19
CA MET A 71 11.50 16.64 -9.15
C MET A 71 10.84 17.89 -8.55
N ALA A 72 9.81 18.44 -9.20
CA ALA A 72 9.07 19.58 -8.69
C ALA A 72 8.55 19.31 -7.27
N PHE A 73 8.60 20.35 -6.42
CA PHE A 73 8.20 20.29 -5.01
C PHE A 73 6.85 19.59 -4.78
N TRP A 74 5.82 20.01 -5.52
CA TRP A 74 4.48 19.43 -5.42
C TRP A 74 4.35 18.03 -6.03
N SER A 75 5.21 17.63 -6.97
CA SER A 75 5.23 16.27 -7.50
C SER A 75 5.75 15.28 -6.46
N ARG A 76 6.85 15.64 -5.78
CA ARG A 76 7.43 14.85 -4.67
C ARG A 76 6.47 14.73 -3.48
N ILE A 77 5.79 15.81 -3.10
CA ILE A 77 4.76 15.79 -2.05
C ILE A 77 3.61 14.85 -2.43
N ARG A 78 3.06 14.96 -3.65
CA ARG A 78 1.95 14.10 -4.09
C ARG A 78 2.35 12.63 -4.20
N TRP A 79 3.62 12.34 -4.53
CA TRP A 79 4.16 10.98 -4.46
C TRP A 79 4.08 10.43 -3.03
N LEU A 80 4.52 11.20 -2.03
CA LEU A 80 4.42 10.81 -0.61
C LEU A 80 2.97 10.74 -0.11
N TRP A 81 2.06 11.57 -0.60
CA TRP A 81 0.63 11.42 -0.31
C TRP A 81 0.05 10.12 -0.89
N ARG A 82 0.59 9.62 -2.01
CA ARG A 82 0.16 8.36 -2.59
C ARG A 82 0.77 7.17 -1.86
N ASN A 83 2.10 7.17 -1.72
CA ASN A 83 2.89 6.01 -1.32
C ASN A 83 3.74 6.21 -0.06
N GLY A 84 3.74 7.40 0.54
CA GLY A 84 4.50 7.66 1.75
C GLY A 84 4.06 6.74 2.90
N GLY A 85 5.05 6.25 3.66
CA GLY A 85 4.84 5.28 4.72
C GLY A 85 4.68 3.83 4.22
N ASN A 86 4.83 3.58 2.92
CA ASN A 86 4.78 2.22 2.37
C ASN A 86 5.88 1.33 2.96
N ALA A 87 7.08 1.87 3.21
CA ALA A 87 8.15 1.14 3.89
C ALA A 87 7.70 0.60 5.26
N THR A 88 7.10 1.47 6.08
CA THR A 88 6.56 1.10 7.39
C THR A 88 5.48 0.01 7.30
N ASN A 89 4.64 0.04 6.24
CA ASN A 89 3.61 -0.97 6.01
C ASN A 89 4.17 -2.37 5.66
N TYR A 90 5.38 -2.45 5.12
CA TYR A 90 6.06 -3.72 4.84
C TYR A 90 6.96 -4.17 6.00
N GLN A 91 7.79 -3.25 6.50
CA GLN A 91 8.83 -3.58 7.47
C GLN A 91 8.24 -3.73 8.87
N THR A 92 7.54 -2.70 9.37
CA THR A 92 7.02 -2.66 10.73
C THR A 92 5.68 -3.38 10.87
N LEU A 93 4.71 -3.05 10.00
CA LEU A 93 3.34 -3.61 10.09
C LEU A 93 3.15 -4.89 9.28
N GLY A 94 4.10 -5.22 8.42
CA GLY A 94 3.97 -6.34 7.49
C GLY A 94 4.02 -7.71 8.16
N ALA A 95 3.83 -8.73 7.33
CA ALA A 95 3.94 -10.14 7.72
C ALA A 95 5.05 -10.83 6.93
N PRO A 96 5.66 -11.92 7.43
CA PRO A 96 6.60 -12.71 6.62
C PRO A 96 5.92 -13.24 5.35
N TYR A 97 6.55 -13.05 4.20
CA TYR A 97 6.09 -13.61 2.93
C TYR A 97 6.32 -15.13 2.89
N GLN A 98 5.36 -15.88 2.36
CA GLN A 98 5.48 -17.33 2.16
C GLN A 98 5.15 -17.64 0.70
N GLY A 99 6.17 -17.62 -0.15
CA GLY A 99 6.03 -17.78 -1.61
C GLY A 99 5.31 -19.08 -2.01
N GLY A 100 5.59 -20.20 -1.34
CA GLY A 100 4.90 -21.47 -1.61
C GLY A 100 3.39 -21.41 -1.36
N TRP A 101 2.98 -20.80 -0.24
CA TRP A 101 1.55 -20.59 0.05
C TRP A 101 0.91 -19.63 -0.95
N ALA A 102 1.61 -18.54 -1.27
CA ALA A 102 1.14 -17.51 -2.21
C ALA A 102 0.89 -18.11 -3.59
N SER A 103 1.85 -18.86 -4.14
CA SER A 103 1.73 -19.51 -5.46
C SER A 103 0.60 -20.53 -5.50
N ALA A 104 0.43 -21.33 -4.44
CA ALA A 104 -0.63 -22.34 -4.37
C ALA A 104 -2.05 -21.75 -4.26
N LYS A 105 -2.18 -20.50 -3.80
CA LYS A 105 -3.46 -19.83 -3.54
C LYS A 105 -3.69 -18.59 -4.39
N LYS A 106 -2.75 -18.24 -5.28
CA LYS A 106 -2.80 -16.99 -6.06
C LYS A 106 -4.09 -16.96 -6.89
N PRO A 107 -4.99 -15.99 -6.65
CA PRO A 107 -6.21 -15.90 -7.42
C PRO A 107 -5.90 -15.60 -8.89
N ARG A 108 -6.72 -16.12 -9.82
CA ARG A 108 -6.66 -15.73 -11.23
C ARG A 108 -6.91 -14.21 -11.34
N PRO A 109 -6.34 -13.52 -12.34
CA PRO A 109 -6.29 -12.05 -12.39
C PRO A 109 -7.63 -11.32 -12.59
N TYR A 110 -8.78 -11.98 -12.46
CA TYR A 110 -10.09 -11.39 -12.74
C TYR A 110 -11.05 -11.56 -11.57
N PRO A 111 -12.02 -10.65 -11.40
CA PRO A 111 -13.07 -10.79 -10.40
C PRO A 111 -14.02 -11.91 -10.83
N SER A 112 -13.61 -13.17 -10.66
CA SER A 112 -14.59 -14.25 -10.69
C SER A 112 -15.36 -14.19 -9.38
N LEU A 113 -16.68 -14.06 -9.47
CA LEU A 113 -17.62 -14.11 -8.33
C LEU A 113 -17.50 -15.40 -7.50
N THR A 114 -16.71 -16.36 -7.97
CA THR A 114 -16.48 -17.67 -7.38
C THR A 114 -15.22 -17.77 -6.51
N MET A 115 -14.41 -16.71 -6.39
CA MET A 115 -13.21 -16.78 -5.55
C MET A 115 -13.55 -16.60 -4.06
N PRO A 116 -12.88 -17.34 -3.15
CA PRO A 116 -13.04 -17.10 -1.72
C PRO A 116 -12.62 -15.66 -1.40
N ALA A 117 -13.53 -14.91 -0.76
CA ALA A 117 -13.28 -13.53 -0.36
C ALA A 117 -12.24 -13.44 0.79
N PHE A 118 -12.09 -14.50 1.58
CA PHE A 118 -11.25 -14.52 2.77
C PHE A 118 -10.18 -15.60 2.65
N TYR A 119 -8.93 -15.18 2.81
CA TYR A 119 -7.77 -16.04 2.79
C TYR A 119 -7.10 -16.01 4.15
N ARG A 120 -6.69 -17.19 4.63
CA ARG A 120 -5.99 -17.33 5.89
C ARG A 120 -4.88 -18.36 5.77
N ARG A 121 -3.71 -18.02 6.31
CA ARG A 121 -2.58 -18.94 6.46
C ARG A 121 -2.66 -19.75 7.76
N PRO A 122 -1.95 -20.89 7.84
CA PRO A 122 -1.85 -21.68 9.08
C PRO A 122 -1.35 -20.87 10.28
N ASP A 123 -0.44 -19.92 10.07
CA ASP A 123 0.10 -19.04 11.11
C ASP A 123 -0.81 -17.84 11.48
N GLY A 124 -2.03 -17.82 10.94
CA GLY A 124 -3.09 -16.91 11.34
C GLY A 124 -3.11 -15.57 10.60
N TYR A 125 -2.10 -15.25 9.78
CA TYR A 125 -2.18 -14.09 8.88
C TYR A 125 -3.31 -14.28 7.87
N TRP A 126 -3.99 -13.19 7.53
CA TRP A 126 -5.22 -13.23 6.76
C TRP A 126 -5.33 -12.07 5.77
N LEU A 127 -6.20 -12.23 4.78
CA LEU A 127 -6.55 -11.23 3.78
C LEU A 127 -8.03 -11.39 3.41
N LEU A 128 -8.81 -10.35 3.63
CA LEU A 128 -10.08 -10.14 2.98
C LEU A 128 -9.81 -9.45 1.65
N ARG A 129 -10.05 -10.14 0.53
CA ARG A 129 -10.01 -9.62 -0.82
C ARG A 129 -11.31 -9.95 -1.52
N THR A 130 -12.15 -8.95 -1.76
CA THR A 130 -13.45 -9.16 -2.42
C THR A 130 -13.80 -8.00 -3.36
N TYR A 131 -14.70 -8.29 -4.30
CA TYR A 131 -15.22 -7.37 -5.30
C TYR A 131 -16.73 -7.29 -5.14
N ILE A 132 -17.25 -6.15 -4.71
CA ILE A 132 -18.68 -5.93 -4.52
C ILE A 132 -19.18 -5.13 -5.73
N VAL A 133 -19.96 -5.78 -6.60
CA VAL A 133 -20.55 -5.12 -7.77
C VAL A 133 -21.56 -4.06 -7.31
N LEU A 134 -21.46 -2.88 -7.89
CA LEU A 134 -22.35 -1.75 -7.70
C LEU A 134 -23.14 -1.48 -9.00
N PRO A 135 -24.26 -0.73 -8.94
CA PRO A 135 -25.01 -0.36 -10.14
C PRO A 135 -24.14 0.36 -11.18
N ARG A 136 -24.52 0.25 -12.47
CA ARG A 136 -23.90 0.97 -13.61
C ARG A 136 -22.44 0.59 -13.89
N GLY A 137 -22.07 -0.67 -13.65
CA GLY A 137 -20.73 -1.20 -13.97
C GLY A 137 -19.63 -0.71 -13.02
N TRP A 138 -20.02 -0.21 -11.84
CA TRP A 138 -19.09 0.12 -10.76
C TRP A 138 -18.85 -1.11 -9.88
N TYR A 139 -17.75 -1.12 -9.14
CA TYR A 139 -17.50 -2.09 -8.09
C TYR A 139 -16.64 -1.50 -6.96
N LEU A 140 -16.82 -2.05 -5.76
CA LEU A 140 -15.92 -1.86 -4.64
C LEU A 140 -14.89 -2.97 -4.62
N GLU A 141 -13.63 -2.59 -4.72
CA GLU A 141 -12.50 -3.46 -4.52
C GLU A 141 -12.01 -3.32 -3.07
N VAL A 142 -12.19 -4.38 -2.27
CA VAL A 142 -11.87 -4.40 -0.84
C VAL A 142 -10.63 -5.26 -0.61
N PHE A 143 -9.64 -4.71 0.10
CA PHE A 143 -8.39 -5.37 0.49
C PHE A 143 -8.00 -5.04 1.93
N TRP A 144 -8.36 -5.91 2.87
CA TRP A 144 -8.06 -5.72 4.29
C TRP A 144 -7.27 -6.92 4.83
N GLY A 145 -6.24 -6.69 5.63
CA GLY A 145 -5.37 -7.76 6.16
C GLY A 145 -3.91 -7.53 5.81
N TRP A 146 -3.22 -8.61 5.46
CA TRP A 146 -1.88 -8.56 4.86
C TRP A 146 -1.95 -9.06 3.42
N ASN A 147 -1.22 -8.45 2.50
CA ASN A 147 -1.22 -8.87 1.11
C ASN A 147 -0.48 -10.20 0.93
N LEU A 148 -1.17 -11.31 1.17
CA LEU A 148 -0.56 -12.64 1.26
C LEU A 148 -0.04 -13.19 -0.09
N PHE A 149 -0.38 -12.54 -1.21
CA PHE A 149 -0.05 -13.02 -2.56
C PHE A 149 1.15 -12.35 -3.19
N TYR A 150 1.67 -11.30 -2.56
CA TYR A 150 2.78 -10.53 -3.09
C TYR A 150 3.67 -10.03 -1.97
N GLY A 151 4.96 -10.33 -2.08
CA GLY A 151 5.98 -9.93 -1.13
C GLY A 151 6.97 -8.96 -1.76
N VAL A 152 7.41 -7.99 -0.97
CA VAL A 152 8.55 -7.12 -1.27
C VAL A 152 9.52 -7.26 -0.10
N TYR A 153 10.80 -7.54 -0.38
CA TYR A 153 11.81 -7.87 0.64
C TYR A 153 11.34 -8.93 1.66
N ASP A 154 10.78 -10.04 1.17
CA ASP A 154 10.24 -11.14 1.99
C ASP A 154 9.14 -10.74 2.99
N ARG A 155 8.45 -9.63 2.73
CA ARG A 155 7.35 -9.13 3.56
C ARG A 155 6.08 -8.92 2.74
N CYS A 156 4.96 -9.39 3.29
CA CYS A 156 3.62 -9.02 2.86
C CYS A 156 3.26 -7.65 3.43
N LYS A 157 2.77 -6.75 2.58
CA LYS A 157 2.28 -5.42 2.98
C LYS A 157 1.09 -5.51 3.93
N PHE A 158 1.04 -4.69 4.97
CA PHE A 158 -0.19 -4.38 5.69
C PHE A 158 -1.13 -3.56 4.79
N VAL A 159 -2.38 -4.00 4.64
CA VAL A 159 -3.35 -3.34 3.75
C VAL A 159 -4.68 -3.11 4.45
N PHE A 160 -5.16 -1.89 4.33
CA PHE A 160 -6.54 -1.49 4.59
C PHE A 160 -6.95 -0.54 3.48
N THR A 161 -7.55 -1.09 2.42
CA THR A 161 -7.91 -0.31 1.25
C THR A 161 -9.26 -0.75 0.71
N THR A 162 -10.12 0.23 0.48
CA THR A 162 -11.36 0.06 -0.28
C THR A 162 -11.32 1.05 -1.43
N ARG A 163 -11.48 0.58 -2.67
CA ARG A 163 -11.45 1.42 -3.87
C ARG A 163 -12.76 1.30 -4.61
N VAL A 164 -13.26 2.43 -5.08
CA VAL A 164 -14.35 2.44 -6.07
C VAL A 164 -13.70 2.40 -7.45
N ARG A 165 -14.08 1.43 -8.28
CA ARG A 165 -13.62 1.28 -9.65
C ARG A 165 -14.80 1.10 -10.60
N ARG A 166 -14.59 1.37 -11.87
CA ARG A 166 -15.54 1.10 -12.96
C ARG A 166 -14.85 0.16 -13.94
N ASP A 167 -15.55 -0.87 -14.39
CA ASP A 167 -15.03 -1.70 -15.48
C ASP A 167 -14.93 -0.85 -16.74
N ILE A 168 -13.75 -0.86 -17.36
CA ILE A 168 -13.57 -0.44 -18.75
C ILE A 168 -13.82 -1.73 -19.54
N TRP A 169 -15.06 -1.95 -19.96
CA TRP A 169 -15.36 -2.95 -20.99
C TRP A 169 -14.95 -2.39 -22.34
#